data_AF-A0A2N2PRN2-F1
#
_entry.id   AF-A0A2N2PRN2-F1
#
_cell.length_a   1.000
_cell.length_b   1.000
_cell.length_c   1.000
_cell.angle_alpha   90.00
_cell.angle_beta   90.00
_cell.angle_gamma   90.00
#
_symmetry.space_group_name_H-M   'P 1'
#
loop_
_entity.id
_entity.type
_entity.pdbx_description
1 polymer ?
#
loop_
_entity_poly.entity_id
_entity_poly.type
_entity_poly.pdbx_seq_one_letter_code
_entity_poly.pdbx_strand_id
1 'polypeptide(L)'
;CDIRSGADGWLVIGAACTMNQVAAHPLVQAHYDLLAQGCESVASYQLRNRATIGGNCCHASPAADAAPALYCLDAVAEIYGPSGTRRVPIADFFVGPGRTAMRTGEFLIAIHLPPAPASAAGVFNKLGRTKLGDISMVSAAVYAWEHDTEPRKHGAAEPTDSTRYGWRIALGAVGPTPLRAPEAEAALATDSSPGGVQRAADLAAAAARPIDDIRASAAYRRAMVAVLARRGIEAVLQQVVAPPLPPDFGGNPTPPRVGGLGGPGGAA
;
A
#
# COMPACT_ATOMS: atom_id res chain seq x y z
N CYS A 1 9.10 16.18 8.57
CA CYS A 1 9.15 14.87 9.26
C CYS A 1 10.45 14.18 8.84
N ASP A 2 10.96 13.22 9.61
CA ASP A 2 12.21 12.51 9.27
C ASP A 2 11.92 11.40 8.27
N ILE A 3 11.79 11.76 6.99
CA ILE A 3 11.65 10.82 5.86
C ILE A 3 12.72 11.17 4.84
N ARG A 4 13.56 10.20 4.50
CA ARG A 4 14.74 10.43 3.65
C ARG A 4 15.14 9.17 2.90
N SER A 5 15.77 9.34 1.75
CA SER A 5 16.46 8.25 1.06
C SER A 5 17.80 7.96 1.73
N GLY A 6 18.08 6.68 1.97
CA GLY A 6 19.40 6.18 2.36
C GLY A 6 20.36 6.15 1.17
N ALA A 7 21.66 6.05 1.47
CA ALA A 7 22.70 5.94 0.44
C ALA A 7 22.61 4.64 -0.38
N ASP A 8 21.92 3.64 0.15
CA ASP A 8 21.61 2.33 -0.43
C ASP A 8 20.30 2.32 -1.24
N GLY A 9 19.64 3.48 -1.40
CA GLY A 9 18.36 3.60 -2.12
C GLY A 9 17.13 3.21 -1.29
N TRP A 10 17.31 2.77 -0.05
CA TRP A 10 16.18 2.48 0.84
C TRP A 10 15.49 3.78 1.28
N LEU A 11 14.18 3.75 1.48
CA LEU A 11 13.49 4.85 2.14
C LEU A 11 13.48 4.62 3.64
N VAL A 12 13.94 5.61 4.41
CA VAL A 12 13.89 5.58 5.87
C VAL A 12 12.81 6.52 6.35
N ILE A 13 11.88 6.00 7.16
CA ILE A 13 10.78 6.73 7.79
C ILE A 13 10.96 6.66 9.30
N GLY A 14 11.24 7.79 9.95
CA GLY A 14 11.35 7.87 11.41
C GLY A 14 10.05 7.44 12.08
N ALA A 15 10.14 6.63 13.14
CA ALA A 15 8.98 6.03 13.81
C ALA A 15 7.99 7.06 14.39
N ALA A 16 8.46 8.27 14.70
CA ALA A 16 7.64 9.38 15.19
C ALA A 16 6.92 10.17 14.08
N CYS A 17 7.14 9.85 12.80
CA CYS A 17 6.42 10.49 11.70
C CYS A 17 4.93 10.19 11.80
N THR A 18 4.10 11.22 11.71
CA THR A 18 2.65 11.07 11.82
C THR A 18 2.08 10.44 10.56
N MET A 19 0.91 9.81 10.67
CA MET A 19 0.25 9.17 9.52
C MET A 19 0.01 10.15 8.37
N ASN A 20 -0.42 11.38 8.67
CA ASN A 20 -0.59 12.40 7.62
C ASN A 20 0.74 12.86 7.02
N GLN A 21 1.83 12.92 7.83
CA GLN A 21 3.15 13.24 7.31
C GLN A 21 3.66 12.17 6.36
N VAL A 22 3.47 10.89 6.69
CA VAL A 22 3.86 9.77 5.81
C VAL A 22 3.02 9.77 4.53
N ALA A 23 1.69 9.88 4.66
CA ALA A 23 0.77 9.90 3.53
C ALA A 23 1.04 11.02 2.52
N ALA A 24 1.36 12.22 3.01
CA ALA A 24 1.59 13.39 2.17
C ALA A 24 3.06 13.57 1.73
N HIS A 25 3.97 12.66 2.11
CA HIS A 25 5.38 12.85 1.81
C HIS A 25 5.67 12.56 0.33
N PRO A 26 6.35 13.46 -0.41
CA PRO A 26 6.59 13.28 -1.84
C PRO A 26 7.32 11.97 -2.21
N LEU A 27 8.34 11.58 -1.45
CA LEU A 27 9.04 10.31 -1.68
C LEU A 27 8.16 9.08 -1.44
N VAL A 28 7.18 9.18 -0.54
CA VAL A 28 6.25 8.07 -0.26
C VAL A 28 5.21 8.00 -1.38
N GLN A 29 4.61 9.13 -1.76
CA GLN A 29 3.64 9.16 -2.87
C GLN A 29 4.24 8.74 -4.21
N ALA A 30 5.50 9.08 -4.48
CA ALA A 30 6.14 8.76 -5.75
C ALA A 30 6.50 7.28 -5.93
N HIS A 31 6.82 6.57 -4.84
CA HIS A 31 7.43 5.23 -4.92
C HIS A 31 6.78 4.16 -4.03
N TYR A 32 6.03 4.58 -3.02
CA TYR A 32 5.43 3.73 -1.99
C TYR A 32 3.97 4.16 -1.74
N ASP A 33 3.24 4.51 -2.79
CA ASP A 33 1.87 5.03 -2.68
C ASP A 33 0.93 4.06 -1.94
N LEU A 34 1.19 2.74 -2.05
CA LEU A 34 0.51 1.73 -1.24
C LEU A 34 0.56 2.02 0.27
N LEU A 35 1.70 2.48 0.78
CA LEU A 35 1.84 2.89 2.17
C LEU A 35 1.10 4.20 2.45
N ALA A 36 1.12 5.16 1.52
CA ALA A 36 0.38 6.41 1.66
C ALA A 36 -1.12 6.12 1.81
N GLN A 37 -1.70 5.34 0.90
CA GLN A 37 -3.11 4.91 0.95
C GLN A 37 -3.44 4.18 2.27
N GLY A 38 -2.56 3.27 2.70
CA GLY A 38 -2.69 2.58 4.00
C GLY A 38 -2.74 3.57 5.17
N CYS A 39 -1.84 4.56 5.20
CA CYS A 39 -1.79 5.61 6.22
C CYS A 39 -3.03 6.52 6.17
N GLU A 40 -3.50 6.92 5.00
CA GLU A 40 -4.70 7.76 4.82
C GLU A 40 -5.98 7.08 5.29
N SER A 41 -6.03 5.76 5.20
CA SER A 41 -7.19 4.97 5.63
C SER A 41 -7.33 4.88 7.16
N VAL A 42 -6.28 5.23 7.92
CA VAL A 42 -6.26 5.17 9.38
C VAL A 42 -7.13 6.28 9.96
N ALA A 43 -8.19 5.90 10.68
CA ALA A 43 -8.98 6.82 11.50
C ALA A 43 -9.43 8.09 10.76
N SER A 44 -9.59 9.21 11.49
CA SER A 44 -9.86 10.53 10.92
C SER A 44 -8.59 11.33 10.69
N TYR A 45 -8.67 12.38 9.87
CA TYR A 45 -7.54 13.28 9.60
C TYR A 45 -6.94 13.86 10.89
N GLN A 46 -7.77 14.23 11.87
CA GLN A 46 -7.34 14.79 13.15
C GLN A 46 -6.52 13.77 13.96
N LEU A 47 -6.95 12.50 13.97
CA LEU A 47 -6.21 11.45 14.64
C LEU A 47 -4.88 11.16 13.92
N ARG A 48 -4.85 11.21 12.60
CA ARG A 48 -3.62 11.04 11.81
C ARG A 48 -2.58 12.14 11.99
N ASN A 49 -2.96 13.31 12.47
CA ASN A 49 -2.01 14.36 12.88
C ASN A 49 -1.28 14.05 14.18
N ARG A 50 -1.74 13.05 14.95
CA ARG A 50 -1.10 12.62 16.22
C ARG A 50 -0.61 11.17 16.19
N ALA A 51 -1.34 10.29 15.51
CA ALA A 51 -0.95 8.90 15.34
C ALA A 51 0.33 8.83 14.51
N THR A 52 1.32 8.10 15.00
CA THR A 52 2.59 7.88 14.30
C THR A 52 2.64 6.50 13.66
N ILE A 53 3.40 6.38 12.59
CA ILE A 53 3.59 5.09 11.91
C ILE A 53 4.22 4.06 12.85
N GLY A 54 5.19 4.48 13.67
CA GLY A 54 5.80 3.62 14.67
C GLY A 54 4.83 3.24 15.78
N GLY A 55 4.00 4.17 16.25
CA GLY A 55 2.96 3.89 17.25
C GLY A 55 1.92 2.89 16.75
N ASN A 56 1.53 2.98 15.48
CA ASN A 56 0.62 2.01 14.86
C ASN A 56 1.25 0.61 14.78
N CYS A 57 2.53 0.51 14.42
CA CYS A 57 3.26 -0.74 14.42
C CYS A 57 3.40 -1.31 15.84
N CYS A 58 3.86 -0.51 16.80
CA CYS A 58 4.04 -0.94 18.19
C CYS A 58 2.73 -1.32 18.89
N HIS A 59 1.61 -0.70 18.51
CA HIS A 59 0.29 -1.09 19.02
C HIS A 59 -0.13 -2.46 18.51
N ALA A 60 0.37 -2.92 17.35
CA ALA A 60 0.19 -4.27 16.81
C ALA A 60 -1.27 -4.75 16.81
N SER A 61 -2.20 -3.85 16.50
CA SER A 61 -3.61 -4.23 16.34
C SER A 61 -3.77 -5.10 15.08
N PRO A 62 -4.52 -6.22 15.14
CA PRO A 62 -4.86 -7.00 13.95
C PRO A 62 -5.56 -6.18 12.86
N ALA A 63 -6.20 -5.07 13.22
CA ALA A 63 -6.90 -4.16 12.31
C ALA A 63 -6.11 -2.89 11.96
N ALA A 64 -4.78 -2.88 12.19
CA ALA A 64 -3.92 -1.75 11.83
C ALA A 64 -3.75 -1.65 10.30
N ASP A 65 -4.17 -0.54 9.72
CA ASP A 65 -4.23 -0.40 8.24
C ASP A 65 -2.87 -0.21 7.56
N ALA A 66 -1.89 0.40 8.25
CA ALA A 66 -0.55 0.53 7.68
C ALA A 66 0.21 -0.81 7.65
N ALA A 67 -0.15 -1.76 8.52
CA ALA A 67 0.61 -2.99 8.70
C ALA A 67 0.58 -3.92 7.46
N PRO A 68 -0.57 -4.17 6.79
CA PRO A 68 -0.57 -4.90 5.52
C PRO A 68 0.24 -4.21 4.41
N ALA A 69 0.19 -2.87 4.31
CA ALA A 69 0.99 -2.16 3.32
C ALA A 69 2.50 -2.32 3.57
N LEU A 70 2.93 -2.18 4.82
CA LEU A 70 4.32 -2.42 5.21
C LEU A 70 4.75 -3.86 4.95
N TYR A 71 3.89 -4.84 5.25
CA TYR A 71 4.14 -6.26 4.96
C TYR A 71 4.29 -6.50 3.45
N CYS A 72 3.39 -5.93 2.65
CA CYS A 72 3.42 -6.04 1.19
C CYS A 72 4.70 -5.43 0.60
N LEU A 73 5.23 -4.36 1.21
CA LEU A 73 6.46 -3.68 0.78
C LEU A 73 7.74 -4.32 1.34
N ASP A 74 7.65 -5.46 2.04
CA ASP A 74 8.80 -6.09 2.72
C ASP A 74 9.58 -5.12 3.61
N ALA A 75 8.85 -4.27 4.34
CA ALA A 75 9.45 -3.29 5.23
C ALA A 75 10.32 -3.93 6.32
N VAL A 76 11.26 -3.17 6.86
CA VAL A 76 12.15 -3.58 7.95
C VAL A 76 12.05 -2.59 9.10
N ALA A 77 11.72 -3.08 10.28
CA ALA A 77 11.68 -2.31 11.52
C ALA A 77 13.10 -2.16 12.10
N GLU A 78 13.54 -0.93 12.32
CA GLU A 78 14.80 -0.63 13.00
C GLU A 78 14.54 -0.28 14.47
N ILE A 79 15.12 -1.06 15.36
CA ILE A 79 14.84 -1.06 16.79
C ILE A 79 16.13 -0.74 17.52
N TYR A 80 16.09 0.27 18.38
CA TYR A 80 17.17 0.63 19.29
C TYR A 80 16.89 0.08 20.69
N GLY A 81 17.91 -0.42 21.37
CA GLY A 81 17.79 -0.88 22.76
C GLY A 81 19.13 -0.91 23.50
N PRO A 82 19.18 -1.52 24.69
CA PRO A 82 20.38 -1.55 25.54
C PRO A 82 21.60 -2.20 24.87
N SER A 83 21.38 -3.10 23.91
CA SER A 83 22.44 -3.78 23.15
C SER A 83 22.76 -3.12 21.81
N GLY A 84 22.28 -1.88 21.59
CA GLY A 84 22.43 -1.16 20.32
C GLY A 84 21.24 -1.33 19.38
N THR A 85 21.49 -1.12 18.09
CA THR A 85 20.46 -1.15 17.04
C THR A 85 20.39 -2.52 16.37
N ARG A 86 19.17 -2.99 16.11
CA ARG A 86 18.91 -4.19 15.29
C ARG A 86 17.79 -3.93 14.30
N ARG A 87 17.76 -4.73 13.23
CA ARG A 87 16.72 -4.70 12.21
C ARG A 87 15.90 -5.99 12.24
N VAL A 88 14.59 -5.87 12.06
CA VAL A 88 13.64 -6.99 12.07
C VAL A 88 12.75 -6.87 10.84
N PRO A 89 12.66 -7.89 9.96
CA PRO A 89 11.67 -7.89 8.89
C PRO A 89 10.27 -7.68 9.46
N ILE A 90 9.45 -6.87 8.80
CA ILE A 90 8.09 -6.59 9.28
C ILE A 90 7.24 -7.87 9.38
N ALA A 91 7.55 -8.88 8.55
CA ALA A 91 6.95 -10.20 8.60
C ALA A 91 7.14 -10.91 9.94
N ASP A 92 8.25 -10.64 10.63
CA ASP A 92 8.60 -11.20 11.94
C ASP A 92 8.32 -10.23 13.10
N PHE A 93 7.96 -8.97 12.79
CA PHE A 93 7.77 -7.94 13.79
C PHE A 93 6.48 -8.11 14.58
N PHE A 94 5.38 -8.52 13.93
CA PHE A 94 4.09 -8.76 14.57
C PHE A 94 3.99 -10.22 15.03
N VAL A 95 3.92 -10.46 16.34
CA VAL A 95 3.91 -11.83 16.92
C VAL A 95 2.56 -12.20 17.56
N GLY A 96 1.57 -11.32 17.40
CA GLY A 96 0.19 -11.55 17.81
C GLY A 96 -0.56 -10.25 18.10
N PRO A 97 -1.84 -10.33 18.49
CA PRO A 97 -2.64 -9.16 18.79
C PRO A 97 -2.03 -8.35 19.95
N GLY A 98 -1.69 -7.09 19.69
CA GLY A 98 -1.09 -6.21 20.69
C GLY A 98 0.36 -6.57 21.08
N ARG A 99 1.03 -7.43 20.31
CA ARG A 99 2.38 -7.91 20.63
C ARG A 99 3.32 -7.80 19.42
N THR A 100 4.52 -7.29 19.68
CA THR A 100 5.60 -7.21 18.70
C THR A 100 6.80 -8.05 19.14
N ALA A 101 7.77 -8.23 18.25
CA ALA A 101 9.07 -8.84 18.54
C ALA A 101 10.00 -7.93 19.38
N MET A 102 9.52 -6.78 19.86
CA MET A 102 10.29 -5.88 20.71
C MET A 102 10.43 -6.43 22.12
N ARG A 103 11.59 -6.18 22.72
CA ARG A 103 11.94 -6.55 24.10
C ARG A 103 11.82 -5.34 25.01
N THR A 104 11.76 -5.58 26.31
CA THR A 104 11.75 -4.51 27.32
C THR A 104 12.97 -3.60 27.15
N GLY A 105 12.75 -2.28 27.15
CA GLY A 105 13.80 -1.29 26.95
C GLY A 105 14.14 -1.00 25.48
N GLU A 106 13.47 -1.64 24.53
CA GLU A 106 13.62 -1.34 23.10
C GLU A 106 12.61 -0.29 22.62
N PHE A 107 13.03 0.47 21.60
CA PHE A 107 12.25 1.50 20.91
C PHE A 107 12.33 1.27 19.41
N LEU A 108 11.18 1.26 18.73
CA LEU A 108 11.15 1.36 17.28
C LEU A 108 11.56 2.78 16.89
N ILE A 109 12.67 2.93 16.16
CA ILE A 109 13.23 4.24 15.80
C ILE A 109 12.97 4.60 14.34
N ALA A 110 12.91 3.62 13.44
CA ALA A 110 12.59 3.85 12.04
C ALA A 110 11.98 2.61 11.36
N ILE A 111 11.35 2.85 10.22
CA ILE A 111 10.90 1.84 9.27
C ILE A 111 11.67 2.06 7.97
N HIS A 112 12.24 0.99 7.44
CA HIS A 112 13.02 0.98 6.22
C HIS A 112 12.22 0.28 5.13
N LEU A 113 12.05 0.92 3.99
CA LEU A 113 11.43 0.32 2.81
C LEU A 113 12.51 0.04 1.76
N PRO A 114 12.57 -1.17 1.19
CA PRO A 114 13.53 -1.51 0.15
C PRO A 114 13.27 -0.67 -1.11
N PRO A 115 14.30 -0.43 -1.95
CA PRO A 115 14.14 0.29 -3.21
C PRO A 115 12.96 -0.25 -4.02
N ALA A 116 12.01 0.63 -4.35
CA ALA A 116 10.86 0.27 -5.17
C ALA A 116 11.26 0.22 -6.66
N PRO A 117 10.83 -0.79 -7.42
CA PRO A 117 10.93 -0.78 -8.88
C PRO A 117 10.21 0.44 -9.48
N ALA A 118 10.75 0.99 -10.56
CA ALA A 118 10.16 2.19 -11.19
C ALA A 118 8.75 1.94 -11.77
N SER A 119 8.47 0.70 -12.19
CA SER A 119 7.18 0.24 -12.71
C SER A 119 6.19 -0.17 -11.62
N ALA A 120 6.55 0.01 -10.34
CA ALA A 120 5.74 -0.50 -9.27
C ALA A 120 4.45 0.32 -9.07
N ALA A 121 3.35 -0.40 -8.85
CA ALA A 121 2.05 0.16 -8.54
C ALA A 121 1.42 -0.59 -7.36
N GLY A 122 0.58 0.08 -6.59
CA GLY A 122 -0.08 -0.55 -5.46
C GLY A 122 -1.42 0.07 -5.10
N VAL A 123 -2.33 -0.77 -4.63
CA VAL A 123 -3.68 -0.38 -4.21
C VAL A 123 -3.99 -0.97 -2.85
N PHE A 124 -4.45 -0.11 -1.94
CA PHE A 124 -4.93 -0.47 -0.61
C PHE A 124 -6.45 -0.34 -0.54
N ASN A 125 -7.13 -1.47 -0.36
CA ASN A 125 -8.57 -1.52 -0.21
C ASN A 125 -8.94 -1.80 1.24
N LYS A 126 -9.91 -1.04 1.78
CA LYS A 126 -10.43 -1.18 3.14
C LYS A 126 -11.95 -1.28 3.14
N LEU A 127 -12.48 -2.19 3.95
CA LEU A 127 -13.89 -2.27 4.29
C LEU A 127 -14.07 -2.01 5.79
N GLY A 128 -14.80 -0.94 6.10
CA GLY A 128 -15.36 -0.64 7.43
C GLY A 128 -16.89 -0.52 7.35
N ARG A 129 -17.56 -0.29 8.48
CA ARG A 129 -19.03 -0.06 8.50
C ARG A 129 -19.39 1.35 8.03
N THR A 130 -18.47 2.29 8.15
CA THR A 130 -18.60 3.65 7.63
C THR A 130 -17.43 4.01 6.73
N LYS A 131 -17.61 5.03 5.88
CA LYS A 131 -16.58 5.49 4.95
C LYS A 131 -15.42 6.24 5.64
N LEU A 132 -15.62 6.77 6.85
CA LEU A 132 -14.65 7.62 7.53
C LEU A 132 -14.38 7.10 8.94
N GLY A 133 -13.11 6.76 9.20
CA GLY A 133 -12.58 6.57 10.55
C GLY A 133 -13.01 5.30 11.30
N ASP A 134 -13.63 4.32 10.65
CA ASP A 134 -13.97 3.04 11.28
C ASP A 134 -12.76 2.08 11.31
N ILE A 135 -12.82 1.15 12.26
CA ILE A 135 -11.87 0.04 12.37
C ILE A 135 -12.15 -0.94 11.22
N SER A 136 -11.09 -1.39 10.55
CA SER A 136 -11.19 -2.31 9.43
C SER A 136 -11.85 -3.64 9.81
N MET A 137 -12.84 -4.04 9.02
CA MET A 137 -13.36 -5.41 9.00
C MET A 137 -12.50 -6.30 8.12
N VAL A 138 -12.06 -5.76 6.97
CA VAL A 138 -11.12 -6.40 6.05
C VAL A 138 -10.30 -5.30 5.39
N SER A 139 -9.01 -5.53 5.20
CA SER A 139 -8.20 -4.75 4.27
C SER A 139 -7.33 -5.66 3.41
N ALA A 140 -7.03 -5.21 2.19
CA ALA A 140 -6.16 -5.89 1.24
C ALA A 140 -5.21 -4.87 0.61
N ALA A 141 -3.92 -5.12 0.71
CA ALA A 141 -2.85 -4.38 0.07
C ALA A 141 -2.35 -5.22 -1.11
N VAL A 142 -2.46 -4.71 -2.33
CA VAL A 142 -1.99 -5.37 -3.56
C VAL A 142 -0.88 -4.51 -4.16
N TYR A 143 0.24 -5.13 -4.51
CA TYR A 143 1.41 -4.49 -5.08
C TYR A 143 1.90 -5.30 -6.27
N ALA A 144 2.24 -4.65 -7.37
CA ALA A 144 2.85 -5.30 -8.52
C ALA A 144 3.91 -4.40 -9.14
N TRP A 145 4.83 -5.02 -9.87
CA TRP A 145 5.85 -4.34 -10.66
C TRP A 145 6.19 -5.18 -11.87
N GLU A 146 6.69 -4.57 -12.93
CA GLU A 146 7.26 -5.30 -14.05
C GLU A 146 8.62 -5.89 -13.67
N HIS A 147 8.85 -7.15 -13.98
CA HIS A 147 10.19 -7.72 -13.95
C HIS A 147 11.08 -6.99 -14.97
N ASP A 148 12.34 -6.73 -14.61
CA ASP A 148 13.35 -6.27 -15.57
C ASP A 148 13.48 -7.31 -16.68
N THR A 149 12.83 -7.06 -17.82
CA THR A 149 13.06 -7.85 -19.02
C THR A 149 14.31 -7.31 -19.69
N GLU A 150 15.41 -8.06 -19.60
CA GLU A 150 16.55 -7.88 -20.52
C GLU A 150 16.02 -7.74 -21.95
N PRO A 151 16.58 -6.82 -22.79
CA PRO A 151 16.18 -6.70 -24.18
C PRO A 151 16.35 -8.07 -24.86
N ARG A 152 15.22 -8.68 -25.22
CA ARG A 152 15.22 -10.07 -25.68
C ARG A 152 16.00 -10.21 -26.98
N LYS A 153 16.73 -11.32 -27.09
CA LYS A 153 17.25 -11.79 -28.37
C LYS A 153 16.06 -12.05 -29.31
N HIS A 154 16.15 -11.55 -30.55
CA HIS A 154 15.15 -11.77 -31.60
C HIS A 154 14.79 -13.26 -31.70
N GLY A 155 13.50 -13.60 -31.54
CA GLY A 155 12.96 -14.95 -31.80
C GLY A 155 12.43 -15.74 -30.60
N ALA A 156 12.42 -15.20 -29.38
CA ALA A 156 11.68 -15.80 -28.26
C ALA A 156 10.17 -15.56 -28.42
N ALA A 157 9.33 -16.56 -28.12
CA ALA A 157 7.88 -16.40 -28.09
C ALA A 157 7.48 -15.24 -27.16
N GLU A 158 6.54 -14.40 -27.61
CA GLU A 158 5.99 -13.31 -26.80
C GLU A 158 5.51 -13.89 -25.46
N PRO A 159 5.95 -13.36 -24.30
CA PRO A 159 5.38 -13.76 -23.03
C PRO A 159 3.88 -13.46 -23.09
N THR A 160 3.08 -14.37 -22.56
CA THR A 160 1.71 -13.99 -22.19
C THR A 160 1.83 -12.82 -21.21
N ASP A 161 0.94 -11.83 -21.35
CA ASP A 161 0.96 -10.59 -20.56
C ASP A 161 1.14 -10.83 -19.04
N SER A 162 0.67 -11.99 -18.57
CA SER A 162 0.67 -12.44 -17.19
C SER A 162 2.03 -12.66 -16.54
N THR A 163 3.05 -13.15 -17.24
CA THR A 163 4.35 -13.47 -16.62
C THR A 163 5.27 -12.25 -16.49
N ARG A 164 4.80 -11.07 -16.90
CA ARG A 164 5.58 -9.83 -16.87
C ARG A 164 5.71 -9.22 -15.48
N TYR A 165 4.79 -9.57 -14.57
CA TYR A 165 4.65 -8.87 -13.30
C TYR A 165 5.05 -9.73 -12.10
N GLY A 166 5.81 -9.13 -11.18
CA GLY A 166 5.91 -9.60 -9.81
C GLY A 166 4.70 -9.12 -8.99
N TRP A 167 4.23 -9.94 -8.04
CA TRP A 167 3.04 -9.67 -7.24
C TRP A 167 3.31 -9.82 -5.75
N ARG A 168 2.68 -8.96 -4.96
CA ARG A 168 2.56 -9.13 -3.50
C ARG A 168 1.15 -8.78 -3.04
N ILE A 169 0.60 -9.62 -2.17
CA ILE A 169 -0.74 -9.44 -1.60
C ILE A 169 -0.67 -9.65 -0.09
N ALA A 170 -1.04 -8.63 0.66
CA ALA A 170 -1.14 -8.69 2.11
C ALA A 170 -2.56 -8.35 2.60
N LEU A 171 -2.98 -9.00 3.68
CA LEU A 171 -4.33 -8.95 4.21
C LEU A 171 -4.31 -8.44 5.65
N GLY A 172 -5.25 -7.56 6.00
CA GLY A 172 -5.43 -7.02 7.34
C GLY A 172 -6.82 -7.30 7.91
N ALA A 173 -6.93 -7.25 9.24
CA ALA A 173 -8.15 -7.54 10.00
C ALA A 173 -8.77 -8.94 9.79
N VAL A 174 -8.02 -9.86 9.20
CA VAL A 174 -8.46 -11.24 8.88
C VAL A 174 -7.51 -12.32 9.38
N GLY A 175 -6.72 -12.00 10.41
CA GLY A 175 -5.82 -12.91 11.11
C GLY A 175 -5.36 -12.27 12.44
N PRO A 176 -4.64 -13.01 13.30
CA PRO A 176 -4.08 -12.45 14.53
C PRO A 176 -2.96 -11.40 14.28
N THR A 177 -2.36 -11.43 13.09
CA THR A 177 -1.37 -10.50 12.55
C THR A 177 -1.71 -10.27 11.07
N PRO A 178 -1.11 -9.27 10.39
CA PRO A 178 -1.21 -9.20 8.94
C PRO A 178 -0.71 -10.50 8.29
N LEU A 179 -1.34 -10.90 7.18
CA LEU A 179 -1.06 -12.14 6.47
C LEU A 179 -0.59 -11.83 5.05
N ARG A 180 0.37 -12.61 4.53
CA ARG A 180 0.74 -12.64 3.11
C ARG A 180 -0.06 -13.73 2.39
N ALA A 181 -0.37 -13.55 1.10
CA ALA A 181 -1.07 -14.56 0.30
C ALA A 181 -0.18 -15.09 -0.84
N PRO A 182 0.88 -15.86 -0.54
CA PRO A 182 1.86 -16.30 -1.54
C PRO A 182 1.27 -17.21 -2.62
N GLU A 183 0.27 -18.05 -2.31
CA GLU A 183 -0.38 -18.85 -3.35
C GLU A 183 -1.14 -17.98 -4.36
N ALA A 184 -1.75 -16.88 -3.90
CA ALA A 184 -2.41 -15.92 -4.78
C ALA A 184 -1.39 -15.16 -5.64
N GLU A 185 -0.25 -14.76 -5.06
CA GLU A 185 0.88 -14.13 -5.76
C GLU A 185 1.39 -15.04 -6.89
N ALA A 186 1.64 -16.31 -6.61
CA ALA A 186 2.13 -17.29 -7.58
C ALA A 186 1.10 -17.57 -8.70
N ALA A 187 -0.19 -17.61 -8.36
CA ALA A 187 -1.25 -17.78 -9.34
C ALA A 187 -1.30 -16.60 -10.34
N LEU A 188 -1.17 -15.35 -9.87
CA LEU A 188 -1.15 -14.17 -10.73
C LEU A 188 0.09 -14.08 -11.61
N ALA A 189 1.25 -14.48 -11.08
CA ALA A 189 2.48 -14.56 -11.85
C ALA A 189 2.39 -15.54 -13.03
N THR A 190 1.43 -16.48 -12.99
CA THR A 190 1.16 -17.43 -14.07
C THR A 190 0.04 -16.94 -14.99
N ASP A 191 -1.07 -16.46 -14.43
CA ASP A 191 -2.24 -15.98 -15.17
C ASP A 191 -2.87 -14.76 -14.50
N SER A 192 -2.80 -13.61 -15.17
CA SER A 192 -3.43 -12.34 -14.79
C SER A 192 -4.65 -12.00 -15.66
N SER A 193 -5.16 -12.94 -16.46
CA SER A 193 -6.44 -12.81 -17.15
C SER A 193 -7.59 -12.67 -16.15
N PRO A 194 -8.80 -12.26 -16.56
CA PRO A 194 -9.95 -12.17 -15.65
C PRO A 194 -10.22 -13.47 -14.86
N GLY A 195 -9.97 -14.64 -15.47
CA GLY A 195 -10.08 -15.94 -14.80
C GLY A 195 -8.96 -16.18 -13.78
N GLY A 196 -7.72 -15.79 -14.11
CA GLY A 196 -6.57 -15.84 -13.19
C GLY A 196 -6.72 -14.90 -12.00
N VAL A 197 -7.20 -13.68 -12.25
CA VAL A 197 -7.53 -12.68 -11.22
C VAL A 197 -8.58 -13.20 -10.24
N GLN A 198 -9.65 -13.83 -10.72
CA GLN A 198 -10.64 -14.44 -9.83
C GLN A 198 -10.06 -15.60 -9.02
N ARG A 199 -9.25 -16.48 -9.62
CA ARG A 199 -8.56 -17.57 -8.89
C ARG A 199 -7.63 -17.05 -7.80
N ALA A 200 -6.85 -16.00 -8.09
CA ALA A 200 -5.97 -15.39 -7.10
C ALA A 200 -6.75 -14.74 -5.95
N ALA A 201 -7.88 -14.09 -6.24
CA ALA A 201 -8.77 -13.56 -5.22
C ALA A 201 -9.33 -14.65 -4.29
N ASP A 202 -9.70 -15.81 -4.85
CA ASP A 202 -10.18 -16.96 -4.08
C ASP A 202 -9.06 -17.54 -3.19
N LEU A 203 -7.82 -17.62 -3.71
CA LEU A 203 -6.64 -18.03 -2.95
C LEU A 203 -6.31 -17.05 -1.82
N ALA A 204 -6.43 -15.75 -2.05
CA ALA A 204 -6.27 -14.74 -1.00
C ALA A 204 -7.33 -14.92 0.10
N ALA A 205 -8.59 -15.21 -0.26
CA ALA A 205 -9.63 -15.53 0.72
C ALA A 205 -9.34 -16.82 1.50
N ALA A 206 -8.76 -17.83 0.84
CA ALA A 206 -8.33 -19.07 1.48
C ALA A 206 -7.14 -18.87 2.44
N ALA A 207 -6.30 -17.84 2.26
CA ALA A 207 -5.23 -17.47 3.18
C ALA A 207 -5.75 -16.82 4.48
N ALA A 208 -6.95 -16.24 4.46
CA ALA A 208 -7.52 -15.54 5.61
C ALA A 208 -7.86 -16.50 6.78
N ARG A 209 -7.67 -16.02 8.02
CA ARG A 209 -7.97 -16.72 9.29
C ARG A 209 -8.81 -15.83 10.24
N PRO A 210 -9.96 -15.28 9.81
CA PRO A 210 -10.73 -14.36 10.63
C PRO A 210 -11.51 -15.06 11.75
N ILE A 211 -11.79 -14.31 12.82
CA ILE A 211 -12.75 -14.66 13.87
C ILE A 211 -14.12 -14.02 13.58
N ASP A 212 -15.16 -14.51 14.27
CA ASP A 212 -16.44 -13.81 14.39
C ASP A 212 -16.33 -12.72 15.48
N ASP A 213 -16.88 -11.54 15.22
CA ASP A 213 -17.04 -10.49 16.23
C ASP A 213 -18.27 -9.61 15.95
N ILE A 214 -18.45 -8.56 16.76
CA ILE A 214 -19.56 -7.61 16.61
C ILE A 214 -19.55 -6.83 15.29
N ARG A 215 -18.44 -6.83 14.55
CA ARG A 215 -18.28 -6.07 13.31
C ARG A 215 -18.69 -6.93 12.11
N ALA A 216 -18.27 -8.19 12.09
CA ALA A 216 -18.58 -9.12 11.02
C ALA A 216 -18.29 -10.58 11.40
N SER A 217 -19.02 -11.50 10.77
CA SER A 217 -18.71 -12.93 10.83
C SER A 217 -17.43 -13.27 10.06
N ALA A 218 -16.77 -14.36 10.45
CA ALA A 218 -15.61 -14.92 9.78
C ALA A 218 -15.93 -15.30 8.33
N ALA A 219 -17.14 -15.83 8.07
CA ALA A 219 -17.60 -16.16 6.72
C ALA A 219 -17.70 -14.91 5.83
N TYR A 220 -18.30 -13.83 6.35
CA TYR A 220 -18.40 -12.56 5.62
C TYR A 220 -17.01 -11.96 5.35
N ARG A 221 -16.11 -11.97 6.33
CA ARG A 221 -14.74 -11.48 6.17
C ARG A 221 -14.01 -12.22 5.06
N ARG A 222 -14.07 -13.56 5.01
CA ARG A 222 -13.46 -14.35 3.92
C ARG A 222 -14.03 -13.98 2.55
N ALA A 223 -15.36 -13.86 2.44
CA ALA A 223 -15.98 -13.44 1.19
C ALA A 223 -15.53 -12.04 0.75
N MET A 224 -15.39 -11.11 1.69
CA MET A 224 -14.93 -9.75 1.40
C MET A 224 -13.43 -9.67 1.07
N VAL A 225 -12.60 -10.58 1.59
CA VAL A 225 -11.20 -10.70 1.14
C VAL A 225 -11.14 -10.95 -0.36
N ALA A 226 -11.89 -11.93 -0.89
CA ALA A 226 -11.92 -12.21 -2.32
C ALA A 226 -12.33 -10.96 -3.12
N VAL A 227 -13.39 -10.26 -2.68
CA VAL A 227 -13.87 -9.04 -3.37
C VAL A 227 -12.81 -7.93 -3.37
N LEU A 228 -12.19 -7.63 -2.23
CA LEU A 228 -11.22 -6.55 -2.12
C LEU A 228 -9.88 -6.88 -2.82
N ALA A 229 -9.44 -8.13 -2.74
CA ALA A 229 -8.25 -8.60 -3.44
C ALA A 229 -8.46 -8.49 -4.95
N ARG A 230 -9.58 -9.00 -5.48
CA ARG A 230 -9.91 -8.90 -6.90
C ARG A 230 -9.90 -7.46 -7.40
N ARG A 231 -10.61 -6.56 -6.71
CA ARG A 231 -10.66 -5.13 -7.06
C ARG A 231 -9.27 -4.49 -7.01
N GLY A 232 -8.44 -4.87 -6.03
CA GLY A 232 -7.07 -4.37 -5.91
C GLY A 232 -6.20 -4.82 -7.08
N ILE A 233 -6.29 -6.11 -7.45
CA ILE A 233 -5.55 -6.67 -8.59
C ILE A 233 -5.98 -6.00 -9.90
N GLU A 234 -7.29 -5.88 -10.17
CA GLU A 234 -7.81 -5.21 -11.36
C GLU A 234 -7.34 -3.76 -11.46
N ALA A 235 -7.34 -3.02 -10.35
CA ALA A 235 -6.88 -1.63 -10.31
C ALA A 235 -5.36 -1.51 -10.50
N VAL A 236 -4.57 -2.42 -9.92
CA VAL A 236 -3.11 -2.44 -10.12
C VAL A 236 -2.77 -2.77 -11.57
N LEU A 237 -3.46 -3.74 -12.20
CA LEU A 237 -3.27 -4.05 -13.63
C LEU A 237 -3.49 -2.82 -14.51
N GLN A 238 -4.49 -1.99 -14.21
CA GLN A 238 -4.73 -0.75 -14.96
C GLN A 238 -3.60 0.28 -14.80
N GLN A 239 -2.90 0.28 -13.66
CA GLN A 239 -1.80 1.20 -13.38
C GLN A 239 -0.48 0.75 -14.01
N VAL A 240 -0.17 -0.55 -13.96
CA VAL A 240 1.09 -1.08 -14.52
C VAL A 240 1.05 -1.21 -16.05
N VAL A 241 -0.13 -1.41 -16.64
CA VAL A 241 -0.29 -1.47 -18.12
C VAL A 241 -0.37 -0.08 -18.74
N ALA A 242 -0.77 0.95 -17.98
CA ALA A 242 -0.81 2.31 -18.48
C ALA A 242 0.60 2.93 -18.48
N PRO A 243 1.05 3.60 -19.56
CA PRO A 243 2.28 4.36 -19.51
C PRO A 243 2.17 5.44 -18.43
N PRO A 244 3.24 5.73 -17.66
CA PRO A 244 3.20 6.79 -16.66
C PRO A 244 2.75 8.09 -17.34
N LEU A 245 1.75 8.76 -16.75
CA LEU A 245 1.34 10.08 -17.21
C LEU A 245 2.57 10.99 -17.24
N PRO A 246 2.83 11.70 -18.35
CA PRO A 246 3.94 12.63 -18.39
C PRO A 246 3.79 13.65 -17.25
N PRO A 247 4.90 14.10 -16.64
CA PRO A 247 4.84 15.11 -15.59
C PRO A 247 4.10 16.33 -16.13
N ASP A 248 3.10 16.79 -15.38
CA ASP A 248 2.35 18.00 -15.68
C ASP A 248 3.33 19.19 -15.68
N PHE A 249 3.78 19.58 -16.87
CA PHE A 249 4.59 20.79 -17.04
C PHE A 249 3.66 21.97 -16.83
N GLY A 250 3.65 22.48 -15.60
CA GLY A 250 2.97 23.68 -15.11
C GLY A 250 2.50 24.65 -16.19
N GLY A 251 1.31 24.36 -16.74
CA GLY A 251 0.55 25.26 -17.58
C GLY A 251 -0.58 25.82 -16.75
N ASN A 252 -0.32 26.90 -16.02
CA ASN A 252 -1.38 27.66 -15.36
C ASN A 252 -2.44 27.99 -16.43
N PRO A 253 -3.73 27.65 -16.27
CA PRO A 253 -4.74 27.98 -17.27
C PRO A 253 -4.82 29.50 -17.35
N THR A 254 -4.24 30.06 -18.41
CA THR A 254 -4.43 31.47 -18.76
C THR A 254 -5.93 31.67 -18.92
N PRO A 255 -6.60 32.50 -18.08
CA PRO A 255 -8.00 32.78 -18.30
C PRO A 255 -8.15 33.44 -19.68
N PRO A 256 -9.22 33.12 -20.44
CA PRO A 256 -9.42 33.70 -21.75
C PRO A 256 -9.44 35.23 -21.62
N ARG A 257 -8.55 35.90 -22.36
CA ARG A 257 -8.57 37.35 -22.50
C ARG A 257 -9.94 37.74 -23.03
N VAL A 258 -10.74 38.41 -22.20
CA VAL A 258 -11.96 39.09 -22.64
C VAL A 258 -11.52 40.09 -23.69
N GLY A 259 -11.83 39.78 -24.96
CA GLY A 259 -11.57 40.65 -26.09
C GLY A 259 -12.28 41.98 -25.87
N GLY A 260 -11.51 43.06 -25.89
CA GLY A 260 -12.05 44.41 -25.92
C GLY A 260 -12.92 44.59 -27.16
N LEU A 261 -14.17 44.99 -26.93
CA LEU A 261 -14.97 45.68 -27.92
C LEU A 261 -15.13 47.10 -27.41
N GLY A 262 -14.60 48.04 -28.18
CA GLY A 262 -14.70 49.46 -27.92
C GLY A 262 -16.15 49.95 -27.96
N GLY A 263 -16.42 51.03 -27.22
CA GLY A 263 -17.46 51.97 -27.65
C GLY A 263 -16.99 52.75 -28.89
N PRO A 264 -17.73 53.78 -29.36
CA PRO A 264 -18.99 54.32 -28.83
C PRO A 264 -20.07 54.51 -29.93
N GLY A 265 -21.26 54.98 -29.53
CA GLY A 265 -22.05 55.88 -30.37
C GLY A 265 -23.50 55.48 -30.65
N GLY A 266 -24.39 56.48 -30.55
CA GLY A 266 -25.56 56.56 -31.42
C GLY A 266 -26.90 56.63 -30.70
N ALA A 267 -27.47 57.82 -30.71
CA ALA A 267 -28.80 58.19 -30.23
C ALA A 267 -29.96 57.44 -30.92
N ALA A 268 -31.05 57.21 -30.18
CA ALA A 268 -32.41 57.69 -30.44
C ALA A 268 -33.34 57.19 -29.33
#